data_AF-A0AAU3ZG64-F1
#
_entry.id   AF-A0AAU3ZG64-F1
#
_cell.length_a   1.000
_cell.length_b   1.000
_cell.length_c   1.000
_cell.angle_alpha   90.00
_cell.angle_beta   90.00
_cell.angle_gamma   90.00
#
_symmetry.space_group_name_H-M   'P 1'
#
loop_
_entity.id
_entity.type
_entity.pdbx_description
1 polymer ?
#
loop_
_entity_poly.entity_id
_entity_poly.type
_entity_poly.pdbx_seq_one_letter_code
_entity_poly.pdbx_strand_id
1 'polypeptide(L)'
;MRPRTMPAAAALLAFAAAVPAQAAATPPIRPAGLVLTVASPSHPDRDRSVLLRCAPEGSDGSHPDAAAACRALDRAGGSFDRLDGEPRPCTRQSDPVTVTVGGTWGGRPTHWDRTFANACSLDAATGPVFRF
;
A
#
# COMPACT_ATOMS: atom_id res chain seq x y z
N MET A 1 36.39 18.86 -78.08
CA MET A 1 36.55 17.40 -77.88
C MET A 1 37.93 17.20 -77.25
N ARG A 2 38.19 16.72 -76.02
CA ARG A 2 37.47 15.96 -74.98
C ARG A 2 37.89 16.51 -73.58
N PRO A 3 37.02 16.44 -72.55
CA PRO A 3 37.27 16.92 -71.18
C PRO A 3 37.75 15.80 -70.24
N ARG A 4 38.49 16.11 -69.17
CA ARG A 4 38.75 15.24 -67.98
C ARG A 4 39.23 16.10 -66.80
N THR A 5 38.87 15.97 -65.53
CA THR A 5 37.81 15.28 -64.73
C THR A 5 38.03 15.79 -63.29
N MET A 6 36.98 16.21 -62.57
CA MET A 6 37.01 16.52 -61.12
C MET A 6 37.07 15.25 -60.27
N PRO A 7 37.62 15.30 -59.04
CA PRO A 7 37.18 14.44 -57.96
C PRO A 7 36.39 15.24 -56.91
N ALA A 8 35.13 14.87 -56.73
CA ALA A 8 34.29 15.29 -55.60
C ALA A 8 34.62 14.39 -54.40
N ALA A 9 35.02 14.99 -53.28
CA ALA A 9 35.20 14.28 -52.02
C ALA A 9 33.87 14.26 -51.25
N ALA A 10 33.20 13.11 -51.22
CA ALA A 10 32.02 12.89 -50.39
C ALA A 10 32.46 12.40 -49.00
N ALA A 11 32.26 13.23 -47.97
CA ALA A 11 32.47 12.84 -46.58
C ALA A 11 31.20 12.12 -46.07
N LEU A 12 31.31 10.82 -45.78
CA LEU A 12 30.27 10.01 -45.16
C LEU A 12 30.23 10.30 -43.65
N LEU A 13 29.18 10.97 -43.19
CA LEU A 13 28.84 11.13 -41.77
C LEU A 13 28.26 9.81 -41.24
N ALA A 14 29.03 9.11 -40.40
CA ALA A 14 28.52 7.96 -39.65
C ALA A 14 27.72 8.44 -38.44
N PHE A 15 26.39 8.37 -38.52
CA PHE A 15 25.50 8.57 -37.37
C PHE A 15 25.53 7.31 -36.50
N ALA A 16 26.19 7.39 -35.35
CA ALA A 16 26.07 6.36 -34.30
C ALA A 16 24.70 6.49 -33.63
N ALA A 17 23.78 5.58 -33.92
CA ALA A 17 22.51 5.49 -33.22
C ALA A 17 22.76 4.95 -31.79
N ALA A 18 22.70 5.83 -30.79
CA ALA A 18 22.67 5.43 -29.40
C ALA A 18 21.31 4.77 -29.11
N VAL A 19 21.31 3.44 -28.92
CA VAL A 19 20.13 2.69 -28.49
C VAL A 19 19.88 3.02 -27.02
N PRO A 20 18.72 3.59 -26.62
CA PRO A 20 18.45 3.81 -25.21
C PRO A 20 18.28 2.46 -24.53
N ALA A 21 19.17 2.14 -23.59
CA ALA A 21 19.01 0.98 -22.72
C ALA A 21 17.77 1.21 -21.85
N GLN A 22 16.67 0.50 -22.11
CA GLN A 22 15.55 0.43 -21.19
C GLN A 22 16.00 -0.35 -19.96
N ALA A 23 16.29 0.36 -18.86
CA ALA A 23 16.41 -0.26 -17.56
C ALA A 23 15.04 -0.87 -17.20
N ALA A 24 14.95 -2.20 -17.15
CA ALA A 24 13.79 -2.88 -16.62
C ALA A 24 13.61 -2.43 -15.16
N ALA A 25 12.55 -1.68 -14.88
CA ALA A 25 12.23 -1.28 -13.52
C ALA A 25 11.88 -2.55 -12.74
N THR A 26 12.74 -2.95 -11.80
CA THR A 26 12.41 -3.97 -10.80
C THR A 26 11.13 -3.53 -10.09
N PRO A 27 10.04 -4.32 -10.13
CA PRO A 27 8.82 -3.94 -9.42
C PRO A 27 9.16 -3.74 -7.94
N PRO A 28 8.63 -2.69 -7.29
CA PRO A 28 8.89 -2.46 -5.87
C PRO A 28 8.49 -3.71 -5.10
N ILE A 29 9.40 -4.20 -4.23
CA ILE A 29 9.11 -5.30 -3.32
C ILE A 29 7.96 -4.83 -2.42
N ARG A 30 6.74 -5.28 -2.72
CA ARG A 30 5.60 -5.04 -1.84
C ARG A 30 5.68 -6.07 -0.72
N PRO A 31 5.53 -5.66 0.54
CA PRO A 31 5.43 -6.62 1.63
C PRO A 31 4.29 -7.59 1.32
N ALA A 32 4.58 -8.90 1.41
CA ALA A 32 3.54 -9.91 1.45
C ALA A 32 2.74 -9.68 2.75
N GLY A 33 1.52 -9.17 2.62
CA GLY A 33 0.68 -8.73 3.74
C GLY A 33 0.29 -7.25 3.70
N LEU A 34 -0.35 -6.81 4.78
CA LEU A 34 -0.87 -5.47 4.97
C LEU A 34 -0.13 -4.76 6.09
N VAL A 35 0.35 -3.55 5.83
CA VAL A 35 0.79 -2.62 6.86
C VAL A 35 -0.42 -1.80 7.29
N LEU A 36 -0.77 -1.90 8.57
CA LEU A 36 -1.87 -1.18 9.21
C LEU A 36 -1.27 -0.08 10.07
N THR A 37 -1.80 1.14 9.97
CA THR A 37 -1.35 2.28 10.76
C THR A 37 -2.53 2.93 11.45
N VAL A 38 -2.33 3.40 12.66
CA VAL A 38 -3.26 4.29 13.39
C VAL A 38 -2.48 5.55 13.76
N ALA A 39 -2.98 6.71 13.37
CA ALA A 39 -2.37 8.00 13.64
C ALA A 39 -3.35 8.96 14.32
N SER A 40 -2.87 9.74 15.29
CA SER A 40 -3.66 10.74 16.00
C SER A 40 -3.01 12.12 15.92
N PRO A 41 -3.65 13.14 15.32
CA PRO A 41 -3.08 14.49 15.27
C PRO A 41 -2.94 15.11 16.66
N SER A 42 -3.77 14.71 17.63
CA SER A 42 -3.71 15.16 19.02
C SER A 42 -2.58 14.48 19.82
N HIS A 43 -2.18 13.28 19.40
CA HIS A 43 -1.26 12.41 20.15
C HIS A 43 -0.27 11.68 19.21
N PRO A 44 0.61 12.40 18.50
CA PRO A 44 1.51 11.80 17.50
C PRO A 44 2.53 10.84 18.11
N ASP A 45 2.83 10.96 19.41
CA ASP A 45 3.65 10.01 20.18
C ASP A 45 3.00 8.62 20.30
N ARG A 46 1.69 8.52 20.02
CA ARG A 46 0.90 7.30 20.07
C ARG A 46 0.66 6.66 18.72
N ASP A 47 1.19 7.22 17.64
CA ASP A 47 1.08 6.62 16.32
C ASP A 47 1.68 5.21 16.33
N ARG A 48 1.00 4.26 15.69
CA ARG A 48 1.38 2.85 15.64
C ARG A 48 1.28 2.32 14.23
N SER A 49 2.17 1.39 13.90
CA SER A 49 2.10 0.61 12.67
C SER A 49 2.44 -0.84 12.95
N VAL A 50 1.67 -1.76 12.37
CA VAL A 50 1.91 -3.20 12.48
C VAL A 50 1.75 -3.87 11.12
N LEU A 51 2.40 -5.02 10.99
CA LEU A 51 2.25 -5.90 9.85
C LEU A 51 1.23 -6.98 10.19
N LEU A 52 0.27 -7.17 9.29
CA LEU A 52 -0.69 -8.26 9.29
C LEU A 52 -0.49 -9.11 8.04
N ARG A 53 -0.16 -10.39 8.22
CA ARG A 53 -0.22 -11.38 7.15
C ARG A 53 -1.38 -12.33 7.39
N CYS A 54 -2.02 -12.73 6.31
CA CYS A 54 -3.12 -13.68 6.31
C CYS A 54 -2.88 -14.72 5.20
N ALA A 55 -3.84 -15.62 4.98
CA ALA A 55 -3.71 -16.69 4.00
C ALA A 55 -3.24 -16.19 2.61
N PRO A 56 -2.39 -16.96 1.90
CA PRO A 56 -1.93 -18.31 2.22
C PRO A 56 -0.73 -18.38 3.19
N GLU A 57 -0.09 -17.25 3.49
CA GLU A 57 1.19 -17.21 4.23
C GLU A 57 1.06 -17.56 5.72
N GLY A 58 -0.17 -17.64 6.23
CA GLY A 58 -0.50 -17.82 7.64
C GLY A 58 -0.94 -16.51 8.29
N SER A 59 -1.61 -16.62 9.45
CA SER A 59 -2.04 -15.46 10.24
C SER A 59 -0.92 -15.02 11.19
N ASP A 60 0.00 -14.20 10.70
CA ASP A 60 1.19 -13.75 11.45
C ASP A 60 1.48 -12.24 11.29
N GLY A 61 2.62 -11.81 11.83
CA GLY A 61 3.12 -10.44 11.76
C GLY A 61 3.29 -9.84 13.15
N SER A 62 3.41 -8.51 13.21
CA SER A 62 3.48 -7.78 14.48
C SER A 62 2.11 -7.41 15.04
N HIS A 63 1.02 -7.73 14.33
CA HIS A 63 -0.32 -7.54 14.84
C HIS A 63 -0.58 -8.49 16.04
N PRO A 64 -0.96 -7.98 17.22
CA PRO A 64 -1.03 -8.76 18.47
C PRO A 64 -2.07 -9.87 18.42
N ASP A 65 -3.15 -9.70 17.65
CA ASP A 65 -4.13 -10.76 17.35
C ASP A 65 -4.36 -10.90 15.84
N ALA A 66 -3.30 -11.30 15.13
CA ALA A 66 -3.35 -11.48 13.67
C ALA A 66 -4.47 -12.44 13.24
N ALA A 67 -4.71 -13.50 14.01
CA ALA A 67 -5.74 -14.49 13.68
C ALA A 67 -7.16 -13.90 13.72
N ALA A 68 -7.51 -13.09 14.72
CA ALA A 68 -8.81 -12.43 14.76
C ALA A 68 -8.96 -11.37 13.66
N ALA A 69 -7.91 -10.59 13.39
CA ALA A 69 -7.91 -9.60 12.33
C ALA A 69 -8.10 -10.25 10.94
N CYS A 70 -7.38 -11.34 10.65
CA CYS A 70 -7.56 -12.10 9.40
C CYS A 70 -8.99 -12.62 9.26
N ARG A 71 -9.56 -13.25 10.30
CA ARG A 71 -10.94 -13.74 10.27
C ARG A 71 -11.96 -12.63 10.01
N ALA A 72 -11.75 -11.43 10.56
CA ALA A 72 -12.63 -10.29 10.31
C ALA A 72 -12.55 -9.84 8.85
N LEU A 73 -11.35 -9.75 8.29
CA LEU A 73 -11.15 -9.40 6.88
C LEU A 73 -11.68 -10.49 5.93
N ASP A 74 -11.54 -11.77 6.27
CA ASP A 74 -12.10 -12.88 5.50
C ASP A 74 -13.63 -12.78 5.41
N ARG A 75 -14.32 -12.53 6.55
CA ARG A 75 -15.77 -12.30 6.56
C ARG A 75 -16.18 -11.10 5.72
N ALA A 76 -15.38 -10.04 5.73
CA ALA A 76 -15.59 -8.84 4.91
C ALA A 76 -15.15 -9.01 3.44
N GLY A 77 -14.65 -10.19 3.06
CA GLY A 77 -14.10 -10.47 1.71
C GLY A 77 -12.91 -9.58 1.34
N GLY A 78 -12.11 -9.16 2.32
CA GLY A 78 -10.96 -8.27 2.16
C GLY A 78 -11.30 -6.79 1.99
N SER A 79 -12.55 -6.38 2.23
CA SER A 79 -12.96 -4.98 2.14
C SER A 79 -13.07 -4.36 3.53
N PHE A 80 -12.27 -3.33 3.80
CA PHE A 80 -12.28 -2.59 5.06
C PHE A 80 -13.58 -1.82 5.29
N ASP A 81 -14.29 -1.45 4.22
CA ASP A 81 -15.60 -0.79 4.32
C ASP A 81 -16.74 -1.74 4.72
N ARG A 82 -16.52 -3.06 4.63
CA ARG A 82 -17.48 -4.11 4.99
C ARG A 82 -17.10 -4.84 6.27
N LEU A 83 -16.24 -4.26 7.11
CA LEU A 83 -15.95 -4.82 8.42
C LEU A 83 -17.21 -4.74 9.29
N ASP A 84 -17.63 -5.88 9.84
CA ASP A 84 -18.84 -5.98 10.65
C ASP A 84 -18.69 -5.33 12.04
N GLY A 85 -17.46 -4.99 12.44
CA GLY A 85 -17.15 -4.33 13.70
C GLY A 85 -17.67 -5.05 14.94
N GLU A 86 -17.76 -4.29 16.03
CA GLU A 86 -18.44 -4.67 17.27
C GLU A 86 -19.23 -3.45 17.78
N PRO A 87 -20.41 -3.17 17.17
CA PRO A 87 -21.15 -1.94 17.42
C PRO A 87 -21.51 -1.75 18.89
N ARG A 88 -21.16 -0.60 19.45
CA ARG A 88 -21.46 -0.22 20.83
C ARG A 88 -21.53 1.29 20.99
N PRO A 89 -22.20 1.81 22.04
CA PRO A 89 -22.23 3.25 22.30
C PRO A 89 -20.83 3.80 22.57
N CYS A 90 -20.50 4.89 21.88
CA CYS A 90 -19.26 5.65 22.10
C CYS A 90 -19.58 7.04 22.63
N THR A 91 -18.63 7.63 23.37
CA THR A 91 -18.75 9.04 23.76
C THR A 91 -18.72 9.94 22.52
N ARG A 92 -19.31 11.13 22.63
CA ARG A 92 -19.31 12.14 21.58
C ARG A 92 -18.05 13.04 21.60
N GLN A 93 -17.01 12.63 22.33
CA GLN A 93 -15.73 13.34 22.36
C GLN A 93 -15.14 13.37 20.95
N SER A 94 -14.69 14.54 20.52
CA SER A 94 -13.90 14.68 19.30
C SER A 94 -12.42 14.51 19.65
N ASP A 95 -11.82 13.42 19.22
CA ASP A 95 -10.38 13.15 19.29
C ASP A 95 -10.01 12.25 18.10
N PRO A 96 -9.94 12.81 16.89
CA PRO A 96 -9.96 12.03 15.67
C PRO A 96 -8.73 11.12 15.56
N VAL A 97 -8.94 9.94 14.98
CA VAL A 97 -7.87 9.00 14.63
C VAL A 97 -8.00 8.61 13.16
N THR A 98 -6.89 8.65 12.43
CA THR A 98 -6.84 8.25 11.02
C THR A 98 -6.11 6.93 10.92
N VAL A 99 -6.74 5.97 10.26
CA VAL A 99 -6.11 4.70 9.95
C VAL A 99 -5.72 4.64 8.49
N THR A 100 -4.61 3.98 8.19
CA THR A 100 -4.19 3.69 6.82
C THR A 100 -3.81 2.23 6.69
N VAL A 101 -4.04 1.70 5.49
CA VAL A 101 -3.77 0.33 5.11
C VAL A 101 -3.06 0.37 3.77
N GLY A 102 -1.91 -0.30 3.69
CA GLY A 102 -1.18 -0.46 2.45
C GLY A 102 -0.59 -1.86 2.33
N GLY A 103 -0.64 -2.45 1.14
CA GLY A 103 0.03 -3.71 0.87
C GLY A 103 -0.77 -4.62 -0.06
N THR A 104 -0.85 -5.89 0.29
CA THR A 104 -1.55 -6.92 -0.48
C THR A 104 -2.43 -7.80 0.40
N TRP A 105 -3.69 -7.97 -0.01
CA TRP A 105 -4.63 -8.90 0.59
C TRP A 105 -5.02 -9.98 -0.43
N GLY A 106 -4.72 -11.25 -0.16
CA GLY A 106 -5.03 -12.35 -1.07
C GLY A 106 -4.51 -12.13 -2.50
N GLY A 107 -3.29 -11.58 -2.61
CA GLY A 107 -2.63 -11.23 -3.88
C GLY A 107 -3.15 -9.95 -4.55
N ARG A 108 -4.19 -9.30 -4.02
CA ARG A 108 -4.72 -8.04 -4.57
C ARG A 108 -4.06 -6.84 -3.89
N PRO A 109 -3.58 -5.85 -4.65
CA PRO A 109 -3.16 -4.57 -4.08
C PRO A 109 -4.30 -3.96 -3.26
N THR A 110 -3.99 -3.54 -2.04
CA THR A 110 -4.96 -2.93 -1.13
C THR A 110 -4.39 -1.62 -0.61
N HIS A 111 -5.19 -0.56 -0.76
CA HIS A 111 -4.98 0.73 -0.14
C HIS A 111 -6.32 1.20 0.42
N TRP A 112 -6.34 1.61 1.68
CA TRP A 112 -7.54 2.11 2.33
C TRP A 112 -7.15 3.03 3.47
N ASP A 113 -7.90 4.09 3.64
CA ASP A 113 -7.75 5.01 4.76
C ASP A 113 -9.12 5.51 5.22
N ARG A 114 -9.21 5.85 6.49
CA ARG A 114 -10.42 6.42 7.08
C ARG A 114 -10.09 7.18 8.35
N THR A 115 -10.75 8.31 8.56
CA THR A 115 -10.75 9.02 9.84
C THR A 115 -12.01 8.68 10.63
N PHE A 116 -11.82 8.35 11.90
CA PHE A 116 -12.87 8.12 12.88
C PHE A 116 -12.89 9.25 13.90
N ALA A 117 -14.07 9.54 14.46
CA ALA A 117 -14.27 10.66 15.39
C ALA A 117 -13.47 10.50 16.70
N ASN A 118 -13.26 9.25 17.12
CA ASN A 118 -12.43 8.85 18.25
C ASN A 118 -12.08 7.35 18.19
N ALA A 119 -11.14 6.92 19.05
CA ALA A 119 -10.69 5.53 19.13
C ALA A 119 -11.82 4.53 19.42
N CYS A 120 -12.85 4.91 20.18
CA CYS A 120 -14.01 4.04 20.40
C CYS A 120 -14.76 3.78 19.10
N SER A 121 -15.01 4.82 18.29
CA SER A 121 -15.70 4.68 17.01
C SER A 121 -14.90 3.88 15.98
N LEU A 122 -13.56 3.98 16.01
CA LEU A 122 -12.67 3.10 15.23
C LEU A 122 -12.88 1.64 15.62
N ASP A 123 -12.75 1.34 16.91
CA ASP A 123 -12.85 -0.04 17.40
C ASP A 123 -14.24 -0.65 17.19
N ALA A 124 -15.30 0.13 17.44
CA ALA A 124 -16.68 -0.30 17.24
C ALA A 124 -16.99 -0.61 15.76
N ALA A 125 -16.36 0.10 14.81
CA ALA A 125 -16.58 -0.10 13.38
C ALA A 125 -15.70 -1.19 12.76
N THR A 126 -14.51 -1.44 13.31
CA THR A 126 -13.50 -2.30 12.68
C THR A 126 -13.16 -3.57 13.45
N GLY A 127 -13.62 -3.66 14.71
CA GLY A 127 -13.39 -4.81 15.57
C GLY A 127 -11.89 -5.08 15.76
N PRO A 128 -11.42 -6.33 15.60
CA PRO A 128 -10.05 -6.71 15.93
C PRO A 128 -8.98 -6.14 15.00
N VAL A 129 -9.33 -5.58 13.84
CA VAL A 129 -8.37 -5.22 12.78
C VAL A 129 -7.41 -4.09 13.18
N PHE A 130 -7.83 -3.17 14.05
CA PHE A 130 -7.01 -2.03 14.49
C PHE A 130 -6.76 -2.03 16.02
N ARG A 131 -6.81 -3.20 16.67
CA ARG A 131 -6.53 -3.36 18.10
C ARG A 131 -5.04 -3.61 18.36
N PHE A 132 -4.19 -2.59 18.18
CA PHE A 132 -2.73 -2.67 18.39
C PHE A 132 -2.11 -1.35 18.85
#